data_AF-A0A952LHH4-F1
#
_entry.id   AF-A0A952LHH4-F1
#
_cell.length_a   1.000
_cell.length_b   1.000
_cell.length_c   1.000
_cell.angle_alpha   90.00
_cell.angle_beta   90.00
_cell.angle_gamma   90.00
#
_symmetry.space_group_name_H-M   'P 1'
#
loop_
_entity.id
_entity.type
_entity.pdbx_description
1 polymer ?
#
loop_
_entity_poly.entity_id
_entity_poly.type
_entity_poly.pdbx_seq_one_letter_code
_entity_poly.pdbx_strand_id
1 'polypeptide(L)'
;MKQIKGFSLLEVAIILVIIGVLLSGGITLFNILTKKQQTEKLKNKVDVVYENILAYASINKKLPNSLDDLKIDVYDSGTNKLLYKSATTTDICNEAVNNLLTVNDKVSGYVNNRVAFIVFSRGDNRCNQTGDTSGTNFTIEKPENNVNCIDNTPGASLPYDDIVRYITIDDLRQKICSSFTITTTSLPDGVMHQAYPSVQIEATNGVKPYTFSLVSGSGNLPPGLTLNSDCTISGTPTQAGTYSFTVQVKDNEGKIATKRFSITIQPNKPRITTEFLPYGQVNQGYCAVVTASGGKTPYTYTVSGLPSGLSYDTNCGSCATNDKGECIHGTPTQAGSFSVSISVRDSNGDSDSKTLTLTINPELVSGGGSSSSSGGGSSGSSSGGSGGGSGGGGSGGSNQVCVYNNTGAKKDFKLTDGTCITVDDQVVAQCIQSTDTGKLYLYTSSSGNCKGSELGYTDYSWAKSKDANGDGKVNFNSDGTISDR
;
A
#
# COMPACT_ATOMS: atom_id res chain seq x y z
N MET A 1 88.86 -24.01 -39.72
CA MET A 1 88.81 -22.62 -39.19
C MET A 1 87.67 -21.89 -39.89
N LYS A 2 86.56 -21.60 -39.21
CA LYS A 2 85.44 -20.83 -39.78
C LYS A 2 85.80 -19.34 -39.67
N GLN A 3 85.97 -18.68 -40.82
CA GLN A 3 86.16 -17.23 -40.90
C GLN A 3 84.91 -16.53 -40.36
N ILE A 4 85.03 -15.90 -39.18
CA ILE A 4 84.01 -15.01 -38.64
C ILE A 4 84.14 -13.71 -39.44
N LYS A 5 83.17 -13.40 -40.30
CA LYS A 5 83.11 -12.09 -40.98
C LYS A 5 83.03 -11.02 -39.90
N GLY A 6 84.04 -10.16 -39.82
CA GLY A 6 84.01 -8.98 -38.96
C GLY A 6 82.90 -8.03 -39.42
N PHE A 7 82.22 -7.42 -38.46
CA PHE A 7 81.20 -6.41 -38.73
C PHE A 7 81.81 -5.21 -39.46
N SER A 8 81.10 -4.70 -40.46
CA SER A 8 81.47 -3.45 -41.13
C SER A 8 81.43 -2.28 -40.14
N LEU A 9 82.31 -1.29 -40.30
CA LEU A 9 82.31 -0.07 -39.48
C LEU A 9 80.92 0.62 -39.48
N LEU A 10 80.18 0.47 -40.59
CA LEU A 10 78.82 0.98 -40.75
C LEU A 10 77.81 0.21 -39.87
N GLU A 11 77.96 -1.10 -39.73
CA GLU A 11 77.09 -1.94 -38.88
C GLU A 11 77.33 -1.64 -37.39
N VAL A 12 78.58 -1.43 -36.99
CA VAL A 12 78.92 -1.02 -35.61
C VAL A 12 78.38 0.38 -35.30
N ALA A 13 78.47 1.32 -36.24
CA ALA A 13 77.92 2.66 -36.08
C ALA A 13 76.39 2.67 -35.94
N ILE A 14 75.68 1.86 -36.74
CA ILE A 14 74.22 1.72 -36.66
C ILE A 14 73.81 1.11 -35.31
N ILE A 15 74.51 0.08 -34.82
CA ILE A 15 74.23 -0.54 -33.52
C ILE A 15 74.42 0.47 -32.37
N LEU A 16 75.50 1.27 -32.41
CA LEU A 16 75.75 2.28 -31.37
C LEU A 16 74.72 3.43 -31.39
N VAL A 17 74.24 3.84 -32.57
CA VAL A 17 73.17 4.82 -32.70
C VAL A 17 71.85 4.26 -32.17
N ILE A 18 71.51 3.01 -32.49
CA ILE A 18 70.30 2.34 -31.98
C ILE A 18 70.37 2.18 -30.45
N ILE A 19 71.51 1.79 -29.89
CA ILE A 19 71.71 1.71 -28.44
C ILE A 19 71.61 3.12 -27.81
N GLY A 20 72.18 4.15 -28.42
CA GLY A 20 72.06 5.53 -27.96
C GLY A 20 70.61 6.04 -27.95
N VAL A 21 69.82 5.71 -28.98
CA VAL A 21 68.39 6.06 -29.08
C VAL A 21 67.54 5.23 -28.09
N LEU A 22 67.84 3.95 -27.90
CA LEU A 22 67.15 3.09 -26.93
C LEU A 22 67.46 3.47 -25.48
N LEU A 23 68.69 3.87 -25.17
CA LEU A 23 69.06 4.35 -23.85
C LEU A 23 68.44 5.73 -23.57
N SER A 24 68.46 6.64 -24.54
CA SER A 24 67.85 7.98 -24.36
C SER A 24 66.33 7.94 -24.29
N GLY A 25 65.65 7.17 -25.15
CA GLY A 25 64.19 6.99 -25.11
C GLY A 25 63.71 6.09 -23.97
N GLY A 26 64.50 5.09 -23.59
CA GLY A 26 64.20 4.17 -22.49
C GLY A 26 64.22 4.86 -21.12
N ILE A 27 65.14 5.80 -20.89
CA ILE A 27 65.19 6.58 -19.64
C ILE A 27 63.96 7.50 -19.52
N THR A 28 63.50 8.09 -20.63
CA THR A 28 62.30 8.95 -20.59
C THR A 28 61.05 8.14 -20.27
N LEU A 29 60.87 6.98 -20.92
CA LEU A 29 59.72 6.12 -20.67
C LEU A 29 59.76 5.47 -19.28
N PHE A 30 60.94 5.07 -18.81
CA PHE A 30 61.14 4.55 -17.46
C PHE A 30 60.80 5.59 -16.39
N ASN A 31 61.25 6.85 -16.58
CA ASN A 31 60.90 7.96 -15.69
C ASN A 31 59.39 8.30 -15.70
N ILE A 32 58.72 8.15 -16.84
CA ILE A 32 57.27 8.31 -16.92
C ILE A 32 56.55 7.18 -16.17
N LEU A 33 57.00 5.94 -16.32
CA LEU A 33 56.42 4.77 -15.67
C LEU A 33 56.64 4.80 -14.14
N THR A 34 57.82 5.22 -13.66
CA THR A 34 58.09 5.34 -12.23
C THR A 34 57.27 6.44 -11.58
N LYS A 35 57.15 7.61 -12.22
CA LYS A 35 56.26 8.69 -11.76
C LYS A 35 54.81 8.24 -11.67
N LYS A 36 54.29 7.59 -12.73
CA LYS A 36 52.91 7.07 -12.73
C LYS A 36 52.67 6.08 -11.58
N GLN A 37 53.64 5.21 -11.30
CA GLN A 37 53.55 4.26 -10.19
C GLN A 37 53.60 4.95 -8.82
N GLN A 38 54.39 6.02 -8.67
CA GLN A 38 54.46 6.81 -7.44
C GLN A 38 53.16 7.55 -7.17
N THR A 39 52.57 8.20 -8.19
CA THR A 39 51.27 8.87 -8.06
C THR A 39 50.16 7.91 -7.67
N GLU A 40 50.10 6.72 -8.27
CA GLU A 40 49.09 5.70 -7.90
C GLU A 40 49.28 5.19 -6.45
N LYS A 41 50.53 4.99 -6.01
CA LYS A 41 50.81 4.64 -4.60
C LYS A 41 50.35 5.75 -3.65
N LEU A 42 50.62 7.00 -3.99
CA LEU A 42 50.22 8.16 -3.20
C LEU A 42 48.70 8.30 -3.13
N LYS A 43 48.02 8.12 -4.27
CA LYS A 43 46.56 8.13 -4.35
C LYS A 43 45.93 7.06 -3.45
N ASN A 44 46.42 5.82 -3.55
CA ASN A 44 45.97 4.74 -2.67
C ASN A 44 46.20 5.07 -1.19
N LYS A 45 47.30 5.74 -0.86
CA LYS A 45 47.58 6.16 0.53
C LYS A 45 46.58 7.20 1.02
N VAL A 46 46.29 8.23 0.23
CA VAL A 46 45.28 9.25 0.56
C VAL A 46 43.90 8.61 0.70
N ASP A 47 43.53 7.67 -0.17
CA ASP A 47 42.26 6.92 -0.10
C ASP A 47 42.15 6.09 1.18
N VAL A 48 43.21 5.36 1.56
CA VAL A 48 43.23 4.59 2.81
C VAL A 48 43.03 5.50 4.03
N VAL A 49 43.70 6.65 4.08
CA VAL A 49 43.56 7.59 5.20
C VAL A 49 42.15 8.20 5.22
N TYR A 50 41.61 8.57 4.07
CA TYR A 50 40.24 9.07 3.93
C TYR A 50 39.20 8.08 4.49
N GLU A 51 39.28 6.81 4.10
CA GLU A 51 38.36 5.78 4.61
C GLU A 51 38.52 5.51 6.11
N ASN A 52 39.75 5.62 6.64
CA ASN A 52 39.98 5.50 8.09
C ASN A 52 39.42 6.69 8.87
N ILE A 53 39.42 7.92 8.30
CA ILE A 53 38.73 9.06 8.90
C ILE A 53 37.22 8.81 8.95
N LEU A 54 36.63 8.29 7.87
CA LEU A 54 35.21 7.91 7.85
C LEU A 54 34.90 6.83 8.91
N ALA A 55 35.74 5.80 9.02
CA ALA A 55 35.59 4.76 10.03
C ALA A 55 35.69 5.34 11.46
N TYR A 56 36.69 6.19 11.73
CA TYR A 56 36.82 6.88 13.02
C TYR A 56 35.57 7.70 13.35
N ALA A 57 35.06 8.49 12.41
CA ALA A 57 33.87 9.31 12.59
C ALA A 57 32.61 8.47 12.81
N SER A 58 32.50 7.31 12.14
CA SER A 58 31.37 6.39 12.30
C SER A 58 31.26 5.82 13.71
N ILE A 59 32.40 5.58 14.37
CA ILE A 59 32.50 5.04 15.72
C ILE A 59 32.33 6.15 16.75
N ASN A 60 33.09 7.24 16.62
CA ASN A 60 33.20 8.27 17.65
C ASN A 60 32.17 9.40 17.51
N LYS A 61 31.41 9.42 16.42
CA LYS A 61 30.47 10.49 16.02
C LYS A 61 31.12 11.87 15.93
N LYS A 62 32.45 11.94 15.81
CA LYS A 62 33.23 13.17 15.63
C LYS A 62 34.42 12.91 14.71
N LEU A 63 34.91 13.97 14.07
CA LEU A 63 36.13 13.91 13.27
C LEU A 63 37.36 13.80 14.19
N PRO A 64 38.45 13.14 13.73
CA PRO A 64 39.70 13.14 14.47
C PRO A 64 40.26 14.56 14.57
N ASN A 65 40.91 14.88 15.69
CA ASN A 65 41.56 16.18 15.88
C ASN A 65 42.84 16.27 15.04
N SER A 66 43.50 15.13 14.84
CA SER A 66 44.67 15.00 13.97
C SER A 66 44.74 13.60 13.37
N LEU A 67 45.55 13.43 12.32
CA LEU A 67 45.79 12.12 11.73
C LEU A 67 46.44 11.10 12.70
N ASP A 68 47.07 11.55 13.79
CA ASP A 68 47.67 10.65 14.80
C ASP A 68 46.62 9.92 15.64
N ASP A 69 45.36 10.39 15.62
CA ASP A 69 44.24 9.73 16.29
C ASP A 69 43.86 8.41 15.60
N LEU A 70 44.20 8.26 14.31
CA LEU A 70 43.85 7.08 13.51
C LEU A 70 44.74 5.87 13.79
N LYS A 71 45.94 6.07 14.36
CA LYS A 71 46.93 5.00 14.65
C LYS A 71 47.33 4.16 13.42
N ILE A 72 47.34 4.78 12.24
CA ILE A 72 47.79 4.17 10.98
C ILE A 72 48.98 4.94 10.41
N ASP A 73 49.63 4.36 9.39
CA ASP A 73 50.67 5.05 8.63
C ASP A 73 50.07 6.12 7.70
N VAL A 74 50.33 7.39 8.04
CA VAL A 74 49.80 8.59 7.41
C VAL A 74 50.88 9.39 6.65
N TYR A 75 51.99 8.74 6.29
CA TYR A 75 53.08 9.35 5.54
C TYR A 75 53.01 8.99 4.04
N ASP A 76 53.42 9.92 3.19
CA ASP A 76 53.59 9.70 1.76
C ASP A 76 54.84 8.85 1.44
N SER A 77 55.04 8.51 0.17
CA SER A 77 56.20 7.75 -0.30
C SER A 77 57.56 8.46 -0.08
N GLY A 78 57.54 9.74 0.25
CA GLY A 78 58.70 10.60 0.47
C GLY A 78 58.97 10.94 1.94
N THR A 79 58.31 10.27 2.90
CA THR A 79 58.34 10.48 4.37
C THR A 79 57.64 11.74 4.87
N ASN A 80 56.91 12.47 4.03
CA ASN A 80 56.13 13.62 4.48
C ASN A 80 54.77 13.16 5.00
N LYS A 81 54.36 13.72 6.13
CA LYS A 81 53.02 13.44 6.68
C LYS A 81 51.95 14.08 5.80
N LEU A 82 50.88 13.33 5.51
CA LEU A 82 49.71 13.88 4.84
C LEU A 82 49.14 15.05 5.64
N LEU A 83 48.56 16.01 4.92
CA LEU A 83 47.91 17.17 5.49
C LEU A 83 46.43 16.88 5.68
N TYR A 84 45.89 17.39 6.78
CA TYR A 84 44.50 17.16 7.18
C TYR A 84 43.94 18.40 7.86
N LYS A 85 42.72 18.76 7.47
CA LYS A 85 41.90 19.75 8.17
C LYS A 85 40.47 19.28 8.25
N SER A 86 39.84 19.62 9.36
CA SER A 86 38.45 19.32 9.66
C SER A 86 37.73 20.51 10.27
N ALA A 87 36.42 20.51 10.10
CA ALA A 87 35.52 21.31 10.90
C ALA A 87 35.56 20.84 12.36
N THR A 88 35.21 21.74 13.29
CA THR A 88 35.18 21.41 14.72
C THR A 88 33.87 20.72 15.06
N THR A 89 33.93 19.49 15.56
CA THR A 89 32.75 18.66 15.84
C THR A 89 32.87 17.94 17.18
N THR A 90 31.86 18.04 18.03
CA THR A 90 31.68 17.21 19.24
C THR A 90 30.74 16.04 18.97
N ASP A 91 29.64 16.28 18.25
CA ASP A 91 28.77 15.24 17.69
C ASP A 91 28.24 15.64 16.30
N ILE A 92 28.74 14.99 15.25
CA ILE A 92 28.36 15.25 13.85
C ILE A 92 26.88 14.99 13.58
N CYS A 93 26.28 14.06 14.31
CA CYS A 93 24.94 13.56 14.03
C CYS A 93 23.85 14.37 14.71
N ASN A 94 24.14 14.92 15.90
CA ASN A 94 23.14 15.58 16.73
C ASN A 94 23.38 17.08 16.93
N GLU A 95 24.58 17.59 16.60
CA GLU A 95 24.93 18.99 16.84
C GLU A 95 25.24 19.76 15.55
N ALA A 96 25.20 21.09 15.66
CA ALA A 96 25.65 21.98 14.59
C ALA A 96 27.17 21.85 14.42
N VAL A 97 27.62 21.72 13.18
CA VAL A 97 29.06 21.69 12.86
C VAL A 97 29.53 23.11 12.56
N ASN A 98 30.46 23.58 13.38
CA ASN A 98 31.06 24.92 13.24
C ASN A 98 32.33 24.84 12.39
N ASN A 99 32.70 25.96 11.76
CA ASN A 99 33.94 26.10 10.98
C ASN A 99 34.04 25.10 9.81
N LEU A 100 32.95 24.91 9.07
CA LEU A 100 32.97 24.17 7.81
C LEU A 100 34.00 24.78 6.85
N LEU A 101 34.67 23.90 6.10
CA LEU A 101 35.71 24.27 5.16
C LEU A 101 35.10 24.62 3.80
N THR A 102 35.82 25.43 3.03
CA THR A 102 35.49 25.74 1.64
C THR A 102 36.53 25.13 0.71
N VAL A 103 36.08 24.34 -0.27
CA VAL A 103 36.91 23.79 -1.33
C VAL A 103 36.45 24.37 -2.66
N ASN A 104 37.36 25.05 -3.35
CA ASN A 104 37.19 25.57 -4.71
C ASN A 104 37.84 24.58 -5.68
N ASP A 105 37.04 23.67 -6.22
CA ASP A 105 37.53 22.67 -7.14
C ASP A 105 37.47 23.20 -8.58
N LYS A 106 38.62 23.68 -9.08
CA LYS A 106 38.75 24.20 -10.45
C LYS A 106 38.70 23.10 -11.50
N VAL A 107 38.90 21.84 -11.11
CA VAL A 107 38.82 20.69 -12.04
C VAL A 107 37.37 20.44 -12.40
N SER A 108 36.49 20.40 -11.39
CA SER A 108 35.05 20.20 -11.59
C SER A 108 34.27 21.50 -11.83
N GLY A 109 34.83 22.65 -11.46
CA GLY A 109 34.19 23.96 -11.54
C GLY A 109 33.26 24.28 -10.36
N TYR A 110 33.22 23.43 -9.33
CA TYR A 110 32.31 23.57 -8.18
C TYR A 110 33.02 24.13 -6.95
N VAL A 111 32.30 24.98 -6.21
CA VAL A 111 32.71 25.45 -4.88
C VAL A 111 31.84 24.81 -3.82
N ASN A 112 32.46 24.08 -2.91
CA ASN A 112 31.81 23.44 -1.78
C ASN A 112 32.20 24.17 -0.49
N ASN A 113 31.30 24.96 0.08
CA ASN A 113 31.50 25.68 1.35
C ASN A 113 31.00 24.91 2.59
N ARG A 114 30.66 23.63 2.41
CA ARG A 114 30.11 22.74 3.43
C ARG A 114 31.00 21.51 3.65
N VAL A 115 32.31 21.67 3.47
CA VAL A 115 33.26 20.55 3.60
C VAL A 115 33.54 20.25 5.07
N ALA A 116 33.34 19.00 5.47
CA ALA A 116 33.54 18.55 6.83
C ALA A 116 35.02 18.28 7.13
N PHE A 117 35.71 17.64 6.20
CA PHE A 117 37.17 17.51 6.25
C PHE A 117 37.77 17.39 4.86
N ILE A 118 39.06 17.68 4.78
CA ILE A 118 39.93 17.51 3.62
C ILE A 118 41.22 16.84 4.06
N VAL A 119 41.67 15.86 3.29
CA VAL A 119 42.97 15.20 3.43
C VAL A 119 43.70 15.25 2.09
N PHE A 120 44.97 15.61 2.12
CA PHE A 120 45.74 15.81 0.90
C PHE A 120 47.23 15.56 1.08
N SER A 121 47.89 15.19 -0.01
CA SER A 121 49.35 15.09 -0.11
C SER A 121 49.99 16.40 -0.56
N ARG A 122 51.32 16.48 -0.53
CA ARG A 122 52.13 17.54 -1.16
C ARG A 122 52.78 17.13 -2.50
N GLY A 123 52.24 16.07 -3.11
CA GLY A 123 52.76 15.51 -4.35
C GLY A 123 54.23 15.08 -4.32
N ASP A 124 54.83 15.00 -5.50
CA ASP A 124 56.25 14.68 -5.70
C ASP A 124 57.14 15.92 -5.48
N ASN A 125 56.61 17.10 -5.81
CA ASN A 125 57.32 18.37 -5.66
C ASN A 125 57.45 18.83 -4.19
N ARG A 126 56.72 18.17 -3.27
CA ARG A 126 56.66 18.43 -1.82
C ARG A 126 56.13 19.81 -1.44
N CYS A 127 55.61 20.57 -2.40
CA CYS A 127 54.95 21.83 -2.17
C CYS A 127 53.50 21.58 -1.76
N ASN A 128 53.03 22.39 -0.81
CA ASN A 128 51.59 22.50 -0.59
C ASN A 128 51.01 23.49 -1.61
N GLN A 129 50.19 23.01 -2.54
CA GLN A 129 49.54 23.82 -3.58
C GLN A 129 48.02 23.91 -3.38
N THR A 130 47.45 23.01 -2.58
CA THR A 130 45.99 22.92 -2.33
C THR A 130 45.47 23.98 -1.36
N GLY A 131 46.30 24.48 -0.44
CA GLY A 131 45.90 25.61 0.42
C GLY A 131 46.66 25.68 1.72
N ASP A 132 46.71 26.87 2.31
CA ASP A 132 47.43 27.11 3.56
C ASP A 132 46.89 26.24 4.70
N THR A 133 47.79 25.53 5.38
CA THR A 133 47.55 24.76 6.60
C THR A 133 46.96 25.58 7.76
N SER A 134 46.88 26.90 7.67
CA SER A 134 46.27 27.79 8.67
C SER A 134 44.82 28.23 8.34
N GLY A 135 44.36 28.04 7.10
CA GLY A 135 43.10 28.59 6.60
C GLY A 135 41.92 27.60 6.53
N THR A 136 40.74 28.12 6.15
CA THR A 136 39.51 27.36 5.92
C THR A 136 39.14 27.24 4.42
N ASN A 137 39.91 27.88 3.53
CA ASN A 137 39.67 27.91 2.09
C ASN A 137 40.78 27.17 1.34
N PHE A 138 40.39 26.21 0.52
CA PHE A 138 41.27 25.33 -0.26
C PHE A 138 40.94 25.45 -1.73
N THR A 139 41.93 25.35 -2.60
CA THR A 139 41.76 25.38 -4.07
C THR A 139 42.40 24.14 -4.67
N ILE A 140 41.62 23.39 -5.45
CA ILE A 140 42.11 22.25 -6.22
C ILE A 140 42.24 22.70 -7.67
N GLU A 141 43.41 22.52 -8.25
CA GLU A 141 43.73 22.92 -9.61
C GLU A 141 43.90 21.71 -10.52
N LYS A 142 43.91 21.94 -11.84
CA LYS A 142 44.22 20.86 -12.79
C LYS A 142 45.71 20.50 -12.70
N PRO A 143 46.10 19.22 -12.86
CA PRO A 143 47.50 18.80 -12.70
C PRO A 143 48.50 19.53 -13.61
N GLU A 144 48.04 20.01 -14.76
CA GLU A 144 48.84 20.76 -15.73
C GLU A 144 49.01 22.26 -15.39
N ASN A 145 48.29 22.80 -14.40
CA ASN A 145 48.36 24.20 -14.02
C ASN A 145 49.57 24.45 -13.11
N ASN A 146 50.29 25.54 -13.38
CA ASN A 146 51.37 25.99 -12.50
C ASN A 146 50.79 26.81 -11.34
N VAL A 147 50.94 26.30 -10.12
CA VAL A 147 50.47 26.93 -8.87
C VAL A 147 51.68 27.31 -8.04
N ASN A 148 51.62 28.48 -7.38
CA ASN A 148 52.69 28.93 -6.50
C ASN A 148 52.79 28.02 -5.27
N CYS A 149 54.01 27.61 -4.91
CA CYS A 149 54.25 26.88 -3.67
C CYS A 149 53.89 27.76 -2.45
N ILE A 150 53.14 27.20 -1.51
CA ILE A 150 52.64 27.91 -0.31
C ILE A 150 53.57 27.67 0.91
N ASP A 151 54.52 26.74 0.85
CA ASP A 151 55.53 26.56 1.90
C ASP A 151 56.77 27.45 1.69
N ASN A 152 57.75 27.40 2.62
CA ASN A 152 58.91 28.29 2.73
C ASN A 152 59.90 28.30 1.53
N THR A 153 59.45 27.91 0.33
CA THR A 153 60.16 28.08 -0.93
C THR A 153 59.65 29.35 -1.65
N PRO A 154 60.40 30.47 -1.65
CA PRO A 154 59.90 31.71 -2.23
C PRO A 154 59.69 31.60 -3.75
N GLY A 155 58.44 31.68 -4.21
CA GLY A 155 58.08 32.09 -5.57
C GLY A 155 58.26 31.04 -6.68
N ALA A 156 58.46 29.76 -6.38
CA ALA A 156 58.44 28.72 -7.40
C ALA A 156 57.00 28.41 -7.82
N SER A 157 56.71 28.56 -9.12
CA SER A 157 55.46 28.12 -9.73
C SER A 157 55.68 26.75 -10.36
N LEU A 158 55.09 25.71 -9.78
CA LEU A 158 55.27 24.31 -10.18
C LEU A 158 53.94 23.71 -10.62
N PRO A 159 53.95 22.65 -11.47
CA PRO A 159 52.73 21.92 -11.81
C PRO A 159 52.03 21.41 -10.55
N TYR A 160 50.70 21.49 -10.52
CA TYR A 160 49.89 20.97 -9.43
C TYR A 160 49.98 19.43 -9.37
N ASP A 161 50.43 18.87 -8.26
CA ASP A 161 50.56 17.41 -8.10
C ASP A 161 49.99 16.87 -6.78
N ASP A 162 49.28 17.72 -6.04
CA ASP A 162 48.58 17.34 -4.82
C ASP A 162 47.42 16.37 -5.12
N ILE A 163 47.39 15.25 -4.40
CA ILE A 163 46.25 14.34 -4.38
C ILE A 163 45.35 14.69 -3.20
N VAL A 164 44.09 15.00 -3.50
CA VAL A 164 43.11 15.50 -2.53
C VAL A 164 41.91 14.55 -2.42
N ARG A 165 41.41 14.38 -1.19
CA ARG A 165 40.08 13.83 -0.88
C ARG A 165 39.37 14.72 0.14
N TYR A 166 38.08 14.93 -0.05
CA TYR A 166 37.24 15.67 0.88
C TYR A 166 35.82 15.10 0.87
N ILE A 167 35.05 15.42 1.91
CA ILE A 167 33.64 15.08 1.99
C ILE A 167 32.84 16.26 2.55
N THR A 168 31.62 16.45 2.05
CA THR A 168 30.70 17.45 2.62
C THR A 168 30.13 16.96 3.95
N ILE A 169 29.64 17.88 4.79
CA ILE A 169 28.98 17.50 6.04
C ILE A 169 27.70 16.70 5.80
N ASP A 170 26.99 16.97 4.71
CA ASP A 170 25.73 16.30 4.38
C ASP A 170 25.99 14.85 3.93
N ASP A 171 26.98 14.63 3.05
CA ASP A 171 27.41 13.29 2.64
C ASP A 171 28.02 12.50 3.81
N LEU A 172 28.79 13.18 4.69
CA LEU A 172 29.35 12.55 5.88
C LEU A 172 28.24 12.06 6.81
N ARG A 173 27.23 12.89 7.09
CA ARG A 173 26.07 12.51 7.91
C ARG A 173 25.29 11.36 7.29
N GLN A 174 25.11 11.36 5.98
CA GLN A 174 24.49 10.23 5.29
C GLN A 174 25.31 8.94 5.46
N LYS A 175 26.63 9.01 5.51
CA LYS A 175 27.47 7.83 5.73
C LYS A 175 27.48 7.35 7.18
N ILE A 176 27.47 8.26 8.17
CA ILE A 176 27.79 7.91 9.56
C ILE A 176 26.66 8.10 10.59
N CYS A 177 25.61 8.85 10.24
CA CYS A 177 24.53 9.25 11.15
C CYS A 177 23.19 8.62 10.84
N SER A 178 22.90 8.28 9.58
CA SER A 178 21.71 7.50 9.27
C SER A 178 21.91 6.06 9.71
N SER A 179 21.16 5.61 10.70
CA SER A 179 21.11 4.19 11.03
C SER A 179 20.31 3.46 9.96
N PHE A 180 20.85 2.33 9.51
CA PHE A 180 20.09 1.37 8.73
C PHE A 180 18.86 0.95 9.55
N THR A 181 17.67 1.05 8.98
CA THR A 181 16.42 0.88 9.76
C THR A 181 15.30 0.28 8.93
N ILE A 182 14.39 -0.44 9.61
CA ILE A 182 13.16 -0.97 9.04
C ILE A 182 12.06 0.09 9.17
N THR A 183 11.55 0.56 8.04
CA THR A 183 10.55 1.63 7.96
C THR A 183 9.13 1.11 8.21
N THR A 184 8.81 -0.12 7.80
CA THR A 184 7.50 -0.75 8.06
C THR A 184 7.15 -0.72 9.54
N THR A 185 6.07 -0.03 9.91
CA THR A 185 5.69 0.22 11.32
C THR A 185 4.85 -0.90 11.91
N SER A 186 3.98 -1.50 11.11
CA SER A 186 3.09 -2.60 11.51
C SER A 186 2.84 -3.55 10.34
N LEU A 187 2.28 -4.71 10.66
CA LEU A 187 1.78 -5.69 9.70
C LEU A 187 0.27 -5.84 9.91
N PRO A 188 -0.51 -6.11 8.86
CA PRO A 188 -1.94 -6.32 8.99
C PRO A 188 -2.23 -7.64 9.74
N ASP A 189 -3.40 -7.69 10.35
CA ASP A 189 -3.93 -8.94 10.90
C ASP A 189 -4.41 -9.88 9.79
N GLY A 190 -4.50 -11.17 10.11
CA GLY A 190 -4.97 -12.21 9.20
C GLY A 190 -6.22 -12.94 9.72
N VAL A 191 -6.82 -13.75 8.85
CA VAL A 191 -7.94 -14.64 9.20
C VAL A 191 -7.55 -16.08 8.90
N MET A 192 -7.80 -16.97 9.84
CA MET A 192 -7.47 -18.40 9.71
C MET A 192 -8.06 -19.00 8.42
N HIS A 193 -7.27 -19.75 7.67
CA HIS A 193 -7.63 -20.37 6.38
C HIS A 193 -7.98 -19.39 5.24
N GLN A 194 -7.75 -18.09 5.40
CA GLN A 194 -7.82 -17.12 4.32
C GLN A 194 -6.42 -16.68 3.89
N ALA A 195 -6.23 -16.37 2.62
CA ALA A 195 -4.94 -15.86 2.15
C ALA A 195 -4.56 -14.59 2.92
N TYR A 196 -3.35 -14.55 3.47
CA TYR A 196 -2.82 -13.37 4.13
C TYR A 196 -2.54 -12.28 3.09
N PRO A 197 -2.91 -11.01 3.35
CA PRO A 197 -2.57 -9.91 2.45
C PRO A 197 -1.05 -9.86 2.27
N SER A 198 -0.58 -9.91 1.03
CA SER A 198 0.85 -9.83 0.75
C SER A 198 1.38 -8.46 1.17
N VAL A 199 2.30 -8.44 2.14
CA VAL A 199 2.93 -7.21 2.65
C VAL A 199 4.42 -7.33 2.55
N GLN A 200 5.03 -6.30 1.97
CA GLN A 200 6.48 -6.16 1.87
C GLN A 200 7.02 -5.38 3.07
N ILE A 201 8.06 -5.92 3.71
CA ILE A 201 8.81 -5.22 4.73
C ILE A 201 9.86 -4.33 4.05
N GLU A 202 9.87 -3.05 4.39
CA GLU A 202 10.79 -2.07 3.83
C GLU A 202 11.86 -1.63 4.84
N ALA A 203 13.03 -1.32 4.31
CA ALA A 203 14.17 -0.78 5.04
C ALA A 203 14.82 0.36 4.26
N THR A 204 15.47 1.28 4.97
CA THR A 204 16.15 2.44 4.37
C THR A 204 17.51 2.69 5.01
N ASN A 205 18.33 3.50 4.33
CA ASN A 205 19.69 3.88 4.75
C ASN A 205 20.71 2.71 4.80
N GLY A 206 20.47 1.64 4.04
CA GLY A 206 21.42 0.54 3.83
C GLY A 206 21.77 0.36 2.35
N VAL A 207 22.84 -0.39 2.06
CA VAL A 207 23.27 -0.71 0.69
C VAL A 207 22.59 -1.97 0.18
N LYS A 208 21.87 -1.87 -0.96
CA LYS A 208 21.21 -3.01 -1.59
C LYS A 208 22.23 -4.03 -2.14
N PRO A 209 21.88 -5.33 -2.27
CA PRO A 209 20.60 -5.95 -1.90
C PRO A 209 20.42 -6.11 -0.38
N TYR A 210 19.17 -6.20 0.05
CA TYR A 210 18.82 -6.48 1.45
C TYR A 210 18.47 -7.95 1.62
N THR A 211 18.92 -8.55 2.71
CA THR A 211 18.59 -9.92 3.10
C THR A 211 17.80 -9.88 4.40
N PHE A 212 16.58 -10.44 4.37
CA PHE A 212 15.69 -10.49 5.52
C PHE A 212 15.66 -11.87 6.14
N SER A 213 15.57 -11.92 7.46
CA SER A 213 15.48 -13.16 8.23
C SER A 213 14.71 -12.94 9.53
N LEU A 214 14.24 -14.03 10.13
CA LEU A 214 13.74 -14.01 11.50
C LEU A 214 14.91 -14.14 12.47
N VAL A 215 14.89 -13.35 13.55
CA VAL A 215 15.86 -13.50 14.63
C VAL A 215 15.55 -14.78 15.41
N SER A 216 16.50 -15.71 15.45
CA SER A 216 16.37 -16.97 16.18
C SER A 216 15.97 -16.73 17.64
N GLY A 217 14.92 -17.42 18.11
CA GLY A 217 14.42 -17.32 19.49
C GLY A 217 13.57 -16.08 19.78
N SER A 218 13.29 -15.21 18.80
CA SER A 218 12.47 -14.00 19.00
C SER A 218 10.96 -14.22 18.86
N GLY A 219 10.54 -15.45 18.57
CA GLY A 219 9.18 -15.83 18.21
C GLY A 219 9.09 -16.32 16.76
N ASN A 220 7.92 -16.83 16.38
CA ASN A 220 7.67 -17.42 15.07
C ASN A 220 6.58 -16.64 14.33
N LEU A 221 6.60 -16.71 13.00
CA LEU A 221 5.45 -16.32 12.20
C LEU A 221 4.23 -17.19 12.55
N PRO A 222 2.99 -16.70 12.32
CA PRO A 222 1.82 -17.54 12.38
C PRO A 222 1.99 -18.80 11.50
N PRO A 223 1.62 -20.01 11.99
CA PRO A 223 1.71 -21.24 11.21
C PRO A 223 1.00 -21.09 9.85
N GLY A 224 1.70 -21.44 8.77
CA GLY A 224 1.21 -21.28 7.40
C GLY A 224 1.60 -19.97 6.71
N LEU A 225 2.26 -19.04 7.41
CA LEU A 225 2.91 -17.88 6.81
C LEU A 225 4.43 -18.08 6.66
N THR A 226 5.00 -17.48 5.61
CA THR A 226 6.43 -17.52 5.30
C THR A 226 6.94 -16.10 5.02
N LEU A 227 8.15 -15.79 5.51
CA LEU A 227 8.92 -14.63 5.08
C LEU A 227 9.76 -15.02 3.87
N ASN A 228 9.42 -14.47 2.71
CA ASN A 228 10.08 -14.73 1.44
C ASN A 228 11.38 -13.93 1.30
N SER A 229 12.23 -14.34 0.36
CA SER A 229 13.49 -13.65 0.04
C SER A 229 13.31 -12.27 -0.59
N ASP A 230 12.15 -11.99 -1.18
CA ASP A 230 11.74 -10.69 -1.72
C ASP A 230 11.17 -9.74 -0.66
N CYS A 231 11.33 -10.08 0.62
CA CYS A 231 10.89 -9.30 1.78
C CYS A 231 9.37 -9.32 1.99
N THR A 232 8.63 -10.18 1.30
CA THR A 232 7.18 -10.32 1.49
C THR A 232 6.84 -11.36 2.55
N ILE A 233 5.82 -11.08 3.36
CA ILE A 233 5.16 -12.11 4.18
C ILE A 233 3.91 -12.54 3.44
N SER A 234 3.76 -13.85 3.22
CA SER A 234 2.64 -14.43 2.48
C SER A 234 2.31 -15.83 2.98
N GLY A 235 1.14 -16.34 2.59
CA GLY A 235 0.69 -17.68 2.93
C GLY A 235 -0.77 -17.72 3.37
N THR A 236 -1.18 -18.83 3.97
CA THR A 236 -2.51 -19.01 4.53
C THR A 236 -2.36 -19.49 5.98
N PRO A 237 -2.69 -18.68 6.98
CA PRO A 237 -2.47 -19.03 8.36
C PRO A 237 -3.44 -20.14 8.80
N THR A 238 -2.96 -21.13 9.55
CA THR A 238 -3.75 -22.33 9.92
C THR A 238 -4.17 -22.36 11.38
N GLN A 239 -3.70 -21.40 12.19
CA GLN A 239 -4.00 -21.35 13.61
C GLN A 239 -4.26 -19.90 14.05
N ALA A 240 -5.36 -19.71 14.78
CA ALA A 240 -5.71 -18.43 15.39
C ALA A 240 -4.82 -18.13 16.61
N GLY A 241 -4.53 -16.86 16.83
CA GLY A 241 -3.68 -16.39 17.93
C GLY A 241 -2.90 -15.14 17.56
N THR A 242 -2.25 -14.54 18.56
CA THR A 242 -1.35 -13.40 18.36
C THR A 242 0.10 -13.90 18.36
N TYR A 243 0.82 -13.63 17.27
CA TYR A 243 2.19 -14.07 17.07
C TYR A 243 3.11 -12.86 17.01
N SER A 244 4.00 -12.74 17.99
CA SER A 244 5.07 -11.74 17.99
C SER A 244 6.39 -12.37 17.56
N PHE A 245 7.14 -11.67 16.71
CA PHE A 245 8.44 -12.11 16.19
C PHE A 245 9.31 -10.89 15.87
N THR A 246 10.63 -11.09 15.78
CA THR A 246 11.56 -10.03 15.37
C THR A 246 12.13 -10.34 14.00
N VAL A 247 11.99 -9.39 13.08
CA VAL A 247 12.62 -9.43 11.76
C VAL A 247 13.96 -8.73 11.85
N GLN A 248 14.97 -9.34 11.22
CA GLN A 248 16.28 -8.76 10.94
C GLN A 248 16.38 -8.47 9.45
N VAL A 249 16.97 -7.32 9.12
CA VAL A 249 17.45 -7.02 7.78
C VAL A 249 18.95 -6.78 7.84
N LYS A 250 19.68 -7.36 6.88
CA LYS A 250 21.11 -7.15 6.66
C LYS A 250 21.32 -6.54 5.29
N ASP A 251 22.13 -5.50 5.19
CA ASP A 251 22.50 -4.87 3.93
C ASP A 251 23.78 -5.51 3.33
N ASN A 252 24.17 -5.10 2.12
CA ASN A 252 25.32 -5.65 1.41
C ASN A 252 26.68 -5.32 2.06
N GLU A 253 26.74 -4.28 2.90
CA GLU A 253 27.94 -3.90 3.67
C GLU A 253 27.98 -4.57 5.05
N GLY A 254 26.96 -5.36 5.39
CA GLY A 254 26.87 -6.06 6.66
C GLY A 254 26.24 -5.28 7.80
N LYS A 255 25.66 -4.09 7.54
CA LYS A 255 24.85 -3.38 8.52
C LYS A 255 23.59 -4.16 8.81
N ILE A 256 23.17 -4.14 10.08
CA ILE A 256 22.01 -4.89 10.57
C ILE A 256 21.01 -3.92 11.19
N ALA A 257 19.73 -4.10 10.87
CA ALA A 257 18.63 -3.49 11.58
C ALA A 257 17.64 -4.58 12.03
N THR A 258 16.99 -4.38 13.17
CA THR A 258 15.98 -5.32 13.69
C THR A 258 14.72 -4.57 14.10
N LYS A 259 13.57 -5.22 13.96
CA LYS A 259 12.28 -4.69 14.40
C LYS A 259 11.34 -5.80 14.83
N ARG A 260 10.66 -5.58 15.95
CA ARG A 260 9.63 -6.49 16.46
C ARG A 260 8.31 -6.18 15.78
N PHE A 261 7.66 -7.22 15.30
CA PHE A 261 6.32 -7.18 14.73
C PHE A 261 5.38 -8.11 15.50
N SER A 262 4.09 -7.90 15.26
CA SER A 262 3.03 -8.80 15.72
C SER A 262 2.01 -8.94 14.61
N ILE A 263 1.49 -10.16 14.43
CA ILE A 263 0.35 -10.46 13.57
C ILE A 263 -0.69 -11.17 14.43
N THR A 264 -1.93 -10.67 14.44
CA THR A 264 -3.05 -11.40 15.03
C THR A 264 -3.79 -12.18 13.94
N ILE A 265 -3.94 -13.49 14.14
CA ILE A 265 -4.79 -14.34 13.31
C ILE A 265 -6.12 -14.52 14.01
N GLN A 266 -7.16 -13.95 13.42
CA GLN A 266 -8.53 -14.11 13.90
C GLN A 266 -9.06 -15.50 13.51
N PRO A 267 -9.86 -16.15 14.38
CA PRO A 267 -10.51 -17.39 14.02
C PRO A 267 -11.53 -17.14 12.90
N ASN A 268 -11.55 -18.03 11.91
CA ASN A 268 -12.56 -18.02 10.86
C ASN A 268 -13.76 -18.85 11.31
N LYS A 269 -14.64 -18.24 12.11
CA LYS A 269 -15.86 -18.88 12.61
C LYS A 269 -16.98 -18.81 11.57
N PRO A 270 -17.93 -19.76 11.57
CA PRO A 270 -19.12 -19.62 10.74
C PRO A 270 -19.91 -18.37 11.18
N ARG A 271 -20.52 -17.67 10.23
CA ARG A 271 -21.38 -16.51 10.45
C ARG A 271 -22.63 -16.63 9.59
N ILE A 272 -23.81 -16.44 10.16
CA ILE A 272 -25.07 -16.38 9.42
C ILE A 272 -25.10 -15.12 8.56
N THR A 273 -25.25 -15.30 7.25
CA THR A 273 -25.30 -14.21 6.26
C THR A 273 -26.71 -13.82 5.85
N THR A 274 -27.72 -14.61 6.24
CA THR A 274 -29.13 -14.25 6.04
C THR A 274 -29.46 -13.01 6.87
N GLU A 275 -29.82 -11.91 6.20
CA GLU A 275 -30.14 -10.63 6.85
C GLU A 275 -31.65 -10.46 7.10
N PHE A 276 -32.51 -11.04 6.27
CA PHE A 276 -33.95 -11.00 6.42
C PHE A 276 -34.62 -12.26 5.88
N LEU A 277 -35.82 -12.56 6.37
CA LEU A 277 -36.70 -13.60 5.84
C LEU A 277 -37.80 -12.94 4.99
N PRO A 278 -38.14 -13.47 3.81
CA PRO A 278 -39.25 -12.97 3.00
C PRO A 278 -40.57 -12.94 3.78
N TYR A 279 -41.47 -12.05 3.40
CA TYR A 279 -42.84 -12.05 3.92
C TYR A 279 -43.58 -13.30 3.46
N GLY A 280 -44.35 -13.91 4.36
CA GLY A 280 -45.28 -14.99 4.03
C GLY A 280 -46.73 -14.49 3.99
N GLN A 281 -47.64 -15.33 3.53
CA GLN A 281 -49.08 -15.09 3.56
C GLN A 281 -49.79 -16.33 4.06
N VAL A 282 -50.80 -16.16 4.92
CA VAL A 282 -51.64 -17.27 5.39
C VAL A 282 -52.22 -18.05 4.20
N ASN A 283 -52.17 -19.39 4.31
CA ASN A 283 -52.67 -20.36 3.33
C ASN A 283 -51.97 -20.33 1.95
N GLN A 284 -50.80 -19.68 1.83
CA GLN A 284 -49.96 -19.73 0.64
C GLN A 284 -48.65 -20.48 0.88
N GLY A 285 -48.13 -21.16 -0.15
CA GLY A 285 -46.83 -21.81 -0.08
C GLY A 285 -45.73 -20.81 0.24
N TYR A 286 -44.90 -21.13 1.23
CA TYR A 286 -43.78 -20.32 1.66
C TYR A 286 -42.48 -21.07 1.43
N CYS A 287 -41.43 -20.33 1.04
CA CYS A 287 -40.09 -20.87 1.05
C CYS A 287 -39.02 -19.81 1.30
N ALA A 288 -38.04 -20.12 2.16
CA ALA A 288 -36.87 -19.31 2.40
C ALA A 288 -35.65 -20.16 2.75
N VAL A 289 -34.47 -19.72 2.32
CA VAL A 289 -33.20 -20.39 2.62
C VAL A 289 -32.41 -19.62 3.66
N VAL A 290 -31.62 -20.38 4.43
CA VAL A 290 -30.71 -19.83 5.42
C VAL A 290 -29.29 -20.17 5.01
N THR A 291 -28.40 -19.18 5.08
CA THR A 291 -27.03 -19.26 4.59
C THR A 291 -26.04 -18.74 5.62
N ALA A 292 -24.83 -19.29 5.58
CA ALA A 292 -23.71 -18.89 6.40
C ALA A 292 -22.42 -18.90 5.58
N SER A 293 -21.42 -18.17 6.06
CA SER A 293 -20.08 -18.08 5.49
C SER A 293 -19.02 -18.22 6.58
N GLY A 294 -17.77 -18.52 6.20
CA GLY A 294 -16.69 -18.73 7.17
C GLY A 294 -16.81 -20.07 7.90
N GLY A 295 -15.89 -20.38 8.81
CA GLY A 295 -15.85 -21.72 9.40
C GLY A 295 -15.44 -22.81 8.41
N LYS A 296 -15.60 -24.06 8.83
CA LYS A 296 -15.29 -25.24 8.02
C LYS A 296 -16.53 -26.07 7.70
N THR A 297 -16.86 -26.18 6.42
CA THR A 297 -17.96 -27.02 5.92
C THR A 297 -17.76 -28.51 6.24
N PRO A 298 -18.83 -29.33 6.36
CA PRO A 298 -20.24 -28.96 6.19
C PRO A 298 -20.83 -28.23 7.41
N TYR A 299 -21.79 -27.34 7.16
CA TYR A 299 -22.55 -26.66 8.22
C TYR A 299 -23.71 -27.52 8.73
N THR A 300 -24.14 -27.27 9.96
CA THR A 300 -25.34 -27.84 10.57
C THR A 300 -26.18 -26.68 11.11
N TYR A 301 -27.37 -26.49 10.54
CA TYR A 301 -28.29 -25.45 10.96
C TYR A 301 -29.35 -25.99 11.92
N THR A 302 -29.76 -25.15 12.86
CA THR A 302 -30.92 -25.39 13.71
C THR A 302 -31.82 -24.16 13.62
N VAL A 303 -33.08 -24.36 13.25
CA VAL A 303 -34.07 -23.27 13.13
C VAL A 303 -35.23 -23.54 14.09
N SER A 304 -35.64 -22.51 14.83
CA SER A 304 -36.73 -22.57 15.80
C SER A 304 -37.54 -21.27 15.82
N GLY A 305 -38.73 -21.30 16.44
CA GLY A 305 -39.63 -20.13 16.47
C GLY A 305 -40.43 -19.91 15.16
N LEU A 306 -40.55 -20.95 14.33
CA LEU A 306 -41.36 -20.91 13.11
C LEU A 306 -42.87 -20.87 13.43
N PRO A 307 -43.69 -20.13 12.66
CA PRO A 307 -45.14 -20.15 12.78
C PRO A 307 -45.73 -21.51 12.43
N SER A 308 -46.93 -21.79 12.94
CA SER A 308 -47.67 -23.02 12.59
C SER A 308 -47.82 -23.17 11.08
N GLY A 309 -47.54 -24.38 10.60
CA GLY A 309 -47.58 -24.72 9.17
C GLY A 309 -46.26 -24.57 8.42
N LEU A 310 -45.19 -24.07 9.07
CA LEU A 310 -43.83 -24.06 8.52
C LEU A 310 -42.91 -25.06 9.24
N SER A 311 -41.96 -25.65 8.50
CA SER A 311 -40.89 -26.51 9.01
C SER A 311 -39.54 -26.11 8.41
N TYR A 312 -38.45 -26.59 9.04
CA TYR A 312 -37.10 -26.52 8.48
C TYR A 312 -36.58 -27.94 8.31
N ASP A 313 -36.52 -28.40 7.06
CA ASP A 313 -36.06 -29.74 6.70
C ASP A 313 -35.63 -29.76 5.22
N THR A 314 -35.39 -30.95 4.67
CA THR A 314 -34.92 -31.17 3.30
C THR A 314 -36.04 -31.28 2.25
N ASN A 315 -37.32 -31.18 2.63
CA ASN A 315 -38.48 -31.34 1.76
C ASN A 315 -38.87 -30.05 1.01
N CYS A 316 -37.87 -29.34 0.52
CA CYS A 316 -37.97 -27.98 0.00
C CYS A 316 -38.17 -27.87 -1.52
N GLY A 317 -38.20 -29.00 -2.23
CA GLY A 317 -38.23 -29.03 -3.69
C GLY A 317 -37.11 -28.18 -4.31
N SER A 318 -37.43 -27.39 -5.33
CA SER A 318 -36.48 -26.55 -6.07
C SER A 318 -36.02 -25.29 -5.31
N CYS A 319 -36.51 -25.04 -4.10
CA CYS A 319 -36.15 -23.88 -3.30
C CYS A 319 -34.90 -24.11 -2.43
N ALA A 320 -34.43 -25.35 -2.33
CA ALA A 320 -33.27 -25.74 -1.53
C ALA A 320 -31.94 -25.32 -2.19
N THR A 321 -31.37 -24.18 -1.79
CA THR A 321 -30.11 -23.67 -2.39
C THR A 321 -28.89 -23.67 -1.47
N ASN A 322 -29.00 -24.21 -0.25
CA ASN A 322 -27.84 -24.35 0.64
C ASN A 322 -27.13 -25.70 0.43
N ASP A 323 -25.92 -25.83 0.98
CA ASP A 323 -25.04 -27.00 0.79
C ASP A 323 -25.64 -28.36 1.24
N LYS A 324 -26.75 -28.34 1.98
CA LYS A 324 -27.46 -29.53 2.48
C LYS A 324 -28.85 -29.74 1.89
N GLY A 325 -29.32 -28.82 1.05
CA GLY A 325 -30.67 -28.86 0.49
C GLY A 325 -31.78 -28.60 1.52
N GLU A 326 -31.48 -27.90 2.61
CA GLU A 326 -32.43 -27.56 3.67
C GLU A 326 -33.00 -26.15 3.46
N CYS A 327 -34.26 -25.94 3.83
CA CYS A 327 -34.88 -24.62 3.80
C CYS A 327 -36.06 -24.54 4.78
N ILE A 328 -36.52 -23.32 5.05
CA ILE A 328 -37.79 -23.08 5.73
C ILE A 328 -38.88 -23.15 4.68
N HIS A 329 -39.83 -24.09 4.81
CA HIS A 329 -40.94 -24.23 3.86
C HIS A 329 -42.25 -24.60 4.54
N GLY A 330 -43.34 -24.61 3.77
CA GLY A 330 -44.65 -25.07 4.21
C GLY A 330 -45.76 -24.11 3.79
N THR A 331 -46.87 -24.13 4.53
CA THR A 331 -48.02 -23.24 4.30
C THR A 331 -48.44 -22.68 5.67
N PRO A 332 -48.14 -21.40 5.97
CA PRO A 332 -48.38 -20.85 7.29
C PRO A 332 -49.89 -20.65 7.49
N THR A 333 -50.38 -20.95 8.70
CA THR A 333 -51.83 -20.90 9.01
C THR A 333 -52.21 -19.72 9.91
N GLN A 334 -51.21 -18.97 10.40
CA GLN A 334 -51.42 -17.87 11.34
C GLN A 334 -50.69 -16.61 10.87
N ALA A 335 -51.43 -15.51 10.77
CA ALA A 335 -50.86 -14.18 10.52
C ALA A 335 -50.20 -13.64 11.79
N GLY A 336 -49.12 -12.88 11.63
CA GLY A 336 -48.39 -12.30 12.76
C GLY A 336 -46.93 -12.07 12.44
N SER A 337 -46.19 -11.56 13.43
CA SER A 337 -44.74 -11.38 13.36
C SER A 337 -44.08 -12.36 14.34
N PHE A 338 -43.22 -13.22 13.81
CA PHE A 338 -42.60 -14.33 14.52
C PHE A 338 -41.10 -14.11 14.62
N SER A 339 -40.53 -14.33 15.81
CA SER A 339 -39.09 -14.28 16.04
C SER A 339 -38.49 -15.65 15.76
N VAL A 340 -37.82 -15.79 14.62
CA VAL A 340 -37.19 -17.03 14.16
C VAL A 340 -35.74 -17.04 14.60
N SER A 341 -35.35 -17.99 15.44
CA SER A 341 -33.97 -18.16 15.89
C SER A 341 -33.26 -19.19 15.02
N ILE A 342 -32.14 -18.77 14.45
CA ILE A 342 -31.28 -19.58 13.59
C ILE A 342 -29.94 -19.75 14.30
N SER A 343 -29.47 -20.99 14.38
CA SER A 343 -28.12 -21.33 14.80
C SER A 343 -27.40 -22.07 13.68
N VAL A 344 -26.11 -21.79 13.49
CA VAL A 344 -25.24 -22.55 12.58
C VAL A 344 -24.05 -23.06 13.35
N ARG A 345 -23.69 -24.33 13.13
CA ARG A 345 -22.48 -24.96 13.67
C ARG A 345 -21.66 -25.55 12.52
N ASP A 346 -20.35 -25.32 12.52
CA ASP A 346 -19.45 -25.88 11.52
C ASP A 346 -18.89 -27.26 11.93
N SER A 347 -18.07 -27.87 11.07
CA SER A 347 -17.48 -29.20 11.33
C SER A 347 -16.38 -29.21 12.40
N ASN A 348 -15.80 -28.05 12.74
CA ASN A 348 -14.87 -27.91 13.87
C ASN A 348 -15.60 -27.70 15.19
N GLY A 349 -16.90 -27.42 15.13
CA GLY A 349 -17.77 -27.23 16.27
C GLY A 349 -17.95 -25.78 16.70
N ASP A 350 -17.37 -24.83 15.96
CA ASP A 350 -17.64 -23.40 16.13
C ASP A 350 -19.08 -23.09 15.70
N SER A 351 -19.67 -22.07 16.30
CA SER A 351 -21.07 -21.72 16.05
C SER A 351 -21.33 -20.22 16.04
N ASP A 352 -22.42 -19.85 15.37
CA ASP A 352 -23.02 -18.52 15.36
C ASP A 352 -24.55 -18.64 15.48
N SER A 353 -25.22 -17.60 15.95
CA SER A 353 -26.67 -17.59 16.10
C SER A 353 -27.24 -16.20 15.85
N LYS A 354 -28.36 -16.15 15.13
CA LYS A 354 -29.04 -14.92 14.72
C LYS A 354 -30.54 -15.10 14.82
N THR A 355 -31.24 -14.08 15.32
CA THR A 355 -32.70 -14.04 15.33
C THR A 355 -33.16 -13.09 14.24
N LEU A 356 -34.07 -13.57 13.39
CA LEU A 356 -34.70 -12.80 12.32
C LEU A 356 -36.21 -12.72 12.55
N THR A 357 -36.84 -11.67 12.04
CA THR A 357 -38.29 -11.52 12.07
C THR A 357 -38.89 -12.09 10.79
N LEU A 358 -39.83 -13.02 10.93
CA LEU A 358 -40.68 -13.50 9.85
C LEU A 358 -42.09 -12.94 10.03
N THR A 359 -42.56 -12.16 9.05
CA THR A 359 -43.91 -11.62 9.07
C THR A 359 -44.79 -12.40 8.10
N ILE A 360 -45.88 -12.97 8.64
CA ILE A 360 -46.94 -13.63 7.88
C ILE A 360 -48.13 -12.69 7.79
N ASN A 361 -48.43 -12.25 6.58
CA ASN A 361 -49.59 -11.40 6.30
C ASN A 361 -50.90 -12.21 6.41
N PRO A 362 -52.01 -11.56 6.79
CA PRO A 362 -53.33 -12.17 6.73
C PRO A 362 -53.64 -12.74 5.34
N GLU A 363 -54.54 -13.72 5.31
CA GLU A 363 -55.04 -14.25 4.05
C GLU A 363 -55.67 -13.13 3.22
N LEU A 364 -55.29 -13.04 1.94
CA LEU A 364 -55.97 -12.15 1.01
C LEU A 364 -57.39 -12.68 0.80
N VAL A 365 -58.36 -12.05 1.46
CA VAL A 365 -59.77 -12.30 1.18
C VAL A 365 -60.01 -11.82 -0.25
N SER A 366 -60.16 -12.78 -1.17
CA SER A 366 -60.65 -12.51 -2.51
C SER A 366 -62.01 -11.84 -2.35
N GLY A 367 -62.08 -10.53 -2.62
CA GLY A 367 -63.33 -9.81 -2.68
C GLY A 367 -64.16 -10.42 -3.79
N GLY A 368 -65.06 -11.33 -3.42
CA GLY A 368 -66.06 -11.90 -4.30
C GLY A 368 -67.02 -10.81 -4.75
N GLY A 369 -66.62 -10.06 -5.77
CA GLY A 369 -67.55 -9.34 -6.63
C GLY A 369 -68.35 -10.37 -7.41
N SER A 370 -69.43 -10.86 -6.81
CA SER A 370 -70.47 -11.56 -7.55
C SER A 370 -71.02 -10.59 -8.59
N SER A 371 -70.60 -10.74 -9.85
CA SER A 371 -71.30 -10.18 -11.00
C SER A 371 -72.62 -10.94 -11.15
N SER A 372 -73.65 -10.47 -10.45
CA SER A 372 -75.02 -10.89 -10.72
C SER A 372 -75.41 -10.39 -12.11
N SER A 373 -75.66 -11.34 -13.00
CA SER A 373 -76.27 -11.11 -14.29
C SER A 373 -77.65 -10.47 -14.09
N SER A 374 -77.86 -9.37 -14.81
CA SER A 374 -79.12 -8.63 -14.88
C SER A 374 -80.25 -9.49 -15.45
N GLY A 375 -81.18 -9.92 -14.59
CA GLY A 375 -82.54 -10.31 -14.96
C GLY A 375 -83.50 -9.29 -14.36
N GLY A 376 -84.16 -8.51 -15.22
CA GLY A 376 -85.08 -7.45 -14.82
C GLY A 376 -86.35 -7.95 -14.13
N GLY A 377 -86.88 -7.13 -13.24
CA GLY A 377 -88.16 -7.36 -12.57
C GLY A 377 -88.48 -6.27 -11.56
N SER A 378 -89.27 -5.27 -11.99
CA SER A 378 -89.79 -4.14 -11.21
C SER A 378 -90.68 -4.56 -10.04
N SER A 379 -90.60 -3.84 -8.91
CA SER A 379 -91.75 -3.16 -8.24
C SER A 379 -91.41 -2.53 -6.87
N GLY A 380 -91.81 -1.26 -6.67
CA GLY A 380 -92.28 -0.63 -5.40
C GLY A 380 -91.22 -0.25 -4.35
N SER A 381 -90.92 1.05 -4.14
CA SER A 381 -91.53 1.97 -3.13
C SER A 381 -91.22 1.56 -1.67
N SER A 382 -90.70 2.35 -0.72
CA SER A 382 -90.70 3.81 -0.51
C SER A 382 -89.81 4.18 0.71
N SER A 383 -89.34 5.45 0.76
CA SER A 383 -88.94 6.30 1.92
C SER A 383 -87.82 5.80 2.85
N GLY A 384 -86.82 6.58 3.28
CA GLY A 384 -86.64 8.02 3.40
C GLY A 384 -85.98 8.28 4.77
N GLY A 385 -84.89 9.06 4.83
CA GLY A 385 -84.28 9.47 6.11
C GLY A 385 -82.80 9.83 6.03
N SER A 386 -82.52 11.11 5.75
CA SER A 386 -81.21 11.75 5.94
C SER A 386 -81.05 12.31 7.35
N GLY A 387 -79.82 12.26 7.85
CA GLY A 387 -79.30 12.95 9.04
C GLY A 387 -78.06 12.17 9.50
N GLY A 388 -76.81 12.68 9.49
CA GLY A 388 -76.32 13.99 9.87
C GLY A 388 -75.48 13.80 11.15
N GLY A 389 -74.17 14.07 11.12
CA GLY A 389 -73.37 14.09 12.36
C GLY A 389 -71.88 13.78 12.20
N SER A 390 -71.07 14.85 12.18
CA SER A 390 -69.61 14.86 12.35
C SER A 390 -69.12 14.35 13.71
N GLY A 391 -67.86 13.89 13.72
CA GLY A 391 -66.98 13.71 14.89
C GLY A 391 -66.10 12.47 14.65
N GLY A 392 -64.78 12.50 14.51
CA GLY A 392 -63.76 13.37 15.07
C GLY A 392 -62.86 12.53 15.99
N GLY A 393 -61.62 12.21 15.58
CA GLY A 393 -60.58 11.67 16.47
C GLY A 393 -59.72 10.53 15.88
N GLY A 394 -58.44 10.82 15.57
CA GLY A 394 -57.38 9.83 15.29
C GLY A 394 -56.97 9.04 16.54
N SER A 395 -55.98 8.14 16.55
CA SER A 395 -54.83 7.85 15.67
C SER A 395 -54.17 6.53 16.11
N GLY A 396 -53.38 5.90 15.23
CA GLY A 396 -52.23 5.04 15.57
C GLY A 396 -52.35 3.56 15.14
N GLY A 397 -51.51 2.98 14.27
CA GLY A 397 -50.36 3.48 13.52
C GLY A 397 -49.66 2.31 12.83
N SER A 398 -49.74 2.24 11.50
CA SER A 398 -48.89 1.44 10.62
C SER A 398 -47.84 2.38 10.04
N ASN A 399 -46.57 1.99 9.98
CA ASN A 399 -45.54 2.79 9.29
C ASN A 399 -45.88 2.90 7.80
N GLN A 400 -46.56 3.99 7.45
CA GLN A 400 -46.82 4.45 6.10
C GLN A 400 -45.81 5.55 5.78
N VAL A 401 -45.09 5.41 4.67
CA VAL A 401 -44.43 6.56 4.03
C VAL A 401 -45.43 7.15 3.03
N CYS A 402 -45.74 8.44 3.18
CA CYS A 402 -46.74 9.14 2.36
C CYS A 402 -46.07 10.01 1.29
N VAL A 403 -46.64 10.04 0.08
CA VAL A 403 -46.35 11.06 -0.94
C VAL A 403 -47.68 11.77 -1.28
N TYR A 404 -47.65 13.10 -1.37
CA TYR A 404 -48.84 13.95 -1.53
C TYR A 404 -48.96 14.51 -2.95
N ASN A 405 -50.18 14.73 -3.45
CA ASN A 405 -50.46 15.60 -4.61
C ASN A 405 -51.17 16.89 -4.18
N ASN A 406 -51.22 17.89 -5.08
CA ASN A 406 -51.62 19.27 -4.77
C ASN A 406 -53.13 19.50 -4.53
N THR A 407 -53.98 18.47 -4.46
CA THR A 407 -55.44 18.64 -4.20
C THR A 407 -55.98 17.81 -3.04
N GLY A 408 -55.13 17.14 -2.25
CA GLY A 408 -55.53 16.56 -0.96
C GLY A 408 -56.47 15.35 -1.01
N ALA A 409 -56.71 14.74 -2.17
CA ALA A 409 -57.48 13.51 -2.28
C ALA A 409 -56.56 12.28 -2.18
N LYS A 410 -56.84 11.42 -1.19
CA LYS A 410 -56.13 10.16 -0.94
C LYS A 410 -56.42 9.17 -2.08
N LYS A 411 -55.38 8.67 -2.75
CA LYS A 411 -55.47 7.48 -3.60
C LYS A 411 -54.30 6.57 -3.29
N ASP A 412 -54.61 5.37 -2.82
CA ASP A 412 -53.61 4.37 -2.45
C ASP A 412 -52.99 3.79 -3.74
N PHE A 413 -51.67 3.90 -3.89
CA PHE A 413 -50.92 3.12 -4.87
C PHE A 413 -50.01 2.15 -4.12
N LYS A 414 -50.05 0.88 -4.52
CA LYS A 414 -49.07 -0.15 -4.14
C LYS A 414 -48.00 -0.20 -5.22
N LEU A 415 -46.75 0.10 -4.88
CA LEU A 415 -45.61 -0.39 -5.65
C LEU A 415 -44.99 -1.51 -4.81
N THR A 416 -45.03 -2.74 -5.33
CA THR A 416 -44.39 -3.88 -4.70
C THR A 416 -42.91 -3.88 -5.10
N ASP A 417 -42.01 -4.07 -4.13
CA ASP A 417 -40.59 -4.26 -4.41
C ASP A 417 -40.41 -5.29 -5.53
N GLY A 418 -39.66 -4.92 -6.58
CA GLY A 418 -39.36 -5.81 -7.70
C GLY A 418 -40.33 -5.79 -8.89
N THR A 419 -41.29 -4.87 -8.97
CA THR A 419 -42.22 -4.82 -10.13
C THR A 419 -41.63 -4.00 -11.29
N CYS A 420 -41.57 -4.58 -12.50
CA CYS A 420 -41.15 -3.88 -13.73
C CYS A 420 -42.34 -3.15 -14.38
N ILE A 421 -42.10 -2.01 -15.04
CA ILE A 421 -43.11 -1.27 -15.81
C ILE A 421 -42.97 -1.65 -17.30
N THR A 422 -44.10 -1.91 -17.98
CA THR A 422 -44.16 -2.14 -19.43
C THR A 422 -44.68 -0.86 -20.12
N VAL A 423 -44.04 -0.44 -21.22
CA VAL A 423 -44.51 0.66 -22.07
C VAL A 423 -44.54 0.15 -23.52
N ASP A 424 -45.70 0.24 -24.17
CA ASP A 424 -45.94 -0.05 -25.59
C ASP A 424 -45.46 -1.41 -26.14
N ASP A 425 -45.83 -2.51 -25.48
CA ASP A 425 -45.65 -3.91 -25.95
C ASP A 425 -44.23 -4.29 -26.43
N GLN A 426 -43.21 -3.56 -25.98
CA GLN A 426 -41.80 -3.92 -26.06
C GLN A 426 -41.21 -3.95 -24.66
N VAL A 427 -40.59 -5.08 -24.29
CA VAL A 427 -39.96 -5.24 -22.97
C VAL A 427 -38.65 -4.45 -22.94
N VAL A 428 -38.68 -3.23 -22.42
CA VAL A 428 -37.47 -2.49 -22.01
C VAL A 428 -37.52 -2.38 -20.50
N ALA A 429 -37.00 -3.40 -19.80
CA ALA A 429 -37.23 -3.54 -18.37
C ALA A 429 -36.22 -2.72 -17.55
N GLN A 430 -36.72 -1.66 -16.92
CA GLN A 430 -36.07 -0.93 -15.83
C GLN A 430 -36.93 -1.11 -14.57
N CYS A 431 -36.30 -1.42 -13.43
CA CYS A 431 -37.00 -1.52 -12.16
C CYS A 431 -36.27 -0.79 -11.03
N ILE A 432 -37.06 -0.30 -10.06
CA ILE A 432 -36.62 0.62 -9.02
C ILE A 432 -36.64 -0.09 -7.67
N GLN A 433 -35.52 0.01 -6.93
CA GLN A 433 -35.42 -0.47 -5.56
C GLN A 433 -35.16 0.70 -4.61
N SER A 434 -35.94 0.79 -3.53
CA SER A 434 -35.73 1.77 -2.46
C SER A 434 -34.83 1.17 -1.37
N THR A 435 -33.86 1.94 -0.90
CA THR A 435 -33.00 1.55 0.23
C THR A 435 -33.15 2.54 1.39
N ASP A 436 -32.84 2.09 2.60
CA ASP A 436 -32.96 2.86 3.85
C ASP A 436 -32.02 4.10 3.93
N THR A 437 -31.20 4.32 2.90
CA THR A 437 -30.25 5.42 2.76
C THR A 437 -30.82 6.66 2.05
N GLY A 438 -32.12 6.67 1.70
CA GLY A 438 -32.77 7.81 1.04
C GLY A 438 -32.54 7.89 -0.47
N LYS A 439 -32.06 6.79 -1.08
CA LYS A 439 -31.75 6.67 -2.50
C LYS A 439 -32.66 5.67 -3.20
N LEU A 440 -32.93 5.90 -4.48
CA LEU A 440 -33.61 5.00 -5.41
C LEU A 440 -32.62 4.52 -6.47
N TYR A 441 -32.51 3.21 -6.63
CA TYR A 441 -31.58 2.56 -7.56
C TYR A 441 -32.32 1.94 -8.75
N LEU A 442 -31.75 2.09 -9.96
CA LEU A 442 -32.28 1.55 -11.21
C LEU A 442 -31.45 0.35 -11.69
N TYR A 443 -32.13 -0.74 -12.02
CA TYR A 443 -31.52 -1.98 -12.50
C TYR A 443 -32.06 -2.41 -13.86
N THR A 444 -31.22 -3.12 -14.64
CA THR A 444 -31.69 -3.92 -15.79
C THR A 444 -32.40 -5.19 -15.30
N SER A 445 -33.47 -5.61 -15.99
CA SER A 445 -34.11 -6.91 -15.68
C SER A 445 -33.51 -8.03 -16.52
N SER A 446 -33.30 -9.18 -15.88
CA SER A 446 -33.30 -10.47 -16.56
C SER A 446 -34.35 -11.35 -15.87
N SER A 447 -35.29 -11.88 -16.65
CA SER A 447 -36.28 -12.87 -16.17
C SER A 447 -37.28 -12.34 -15.12
N GLY A 448 -37.72 -11.08 -15.25
CA GLY A 448 -38.80 -10.52 -14.40
C GLY A 448 -38.40 -10.26 -12.94
N ASN A 449 -37.10 -10.30 -12.62
CA ASN A 449 -36.55 -9.95 -11.32
C ASN A 449 -35.47 -8.86 -11.49
N CYS A 450 -35.39 -7.93 -10.53
CA CYS A 450 -34.39 -6.85 -10.49
C CYS A 450 -33.02 -7.37 -10.09
N LYS A 451 -32.33 -8.07 -11.00
CA LYS A 451 -31.04 -8.72 -10.72
C LYS A 451 -29.94 -8.41 -11.73
N GLY A 452 -30.16 -7.48 -12.66
CA GLY A 452 -29.15 -7.06 -13.63
C GLY A 452 -28.18 -6.01 -13.08
N SER A 453 -27.37 -5.42 -13.97
CA SER A 453 -26.42 -4.35 -13.64
C SER A 453 -27.13 -3.10 -13.13
N GLU A 454 -26.57 -2.45 -12.10
CA GLU A 454 -26.97 -1.10 -11.69
C GLU A 454 -26.72 -0.13 -12.85
N LEU A 455 -27.76 0.59 -13.24
CA LEU A 455 -27.68 1.64 -14.27
C LEU A 455 -27.43 3.02 -13.66
N GLY A 456 -27.81 3.24 -12.39
CA GLY A 456 -27.58 4.48 -11.65
C GLY A 456 -28.50 4.64 -10.44
N TYR A 457 -28.35 5.77 -9.73
CA TYR A 457 -29.13 6.11 -8.53
C TYR A 457 -29.53 7.59 -8.45
N THR A 458 -30.62 7.89 -7.75
CA THR A 458 -31.00 9.25 -7.28
C THR A 458 -31.20 9.30 -5.77
N ASP A 459 -30.97 10.44 -5.12
CA ASP A 459 -31.57 10.67 -3.79
C ASP A 459 -33.01 11.18 -3.96
N TYR A 460 -33.95 10.68 -3.16
CA TYR A 460 -35.34 11.12 -3.31
C TYR A 460 -35.55 12.56 -2.78
N SER A 461 -34.59 13.12 -2.03
CA SER A 461 -34.65 14.47 -1.44
C SER A 461 -34.77 15.60 -2.48
N TRP A 462 -34.45 15.33 -3.75
CA TRP A 462 -34.54 16.27 -4.87
C TRP A 462 -35.63 15.94 -5.89
N ALA A 463 -36.41 14.88 -5.68
CA ALA A 463 -37.55 14.55 -6.55
C ALA A 463 -38.76 15.47 -6.26
N LYS A 464 -38.68 16.71 -6.72
CA LYS A 464 -39.84 17.58 -6.93
C LYS A 464 -39.99 17.78 -8.42
N SER A 465 -40.80 16.95 -9.10
CA SER A 465 -41.21 17.29 -10.47
C SER A 465 -41.96 18.62 -10.41
N LYS A 466 -41.51 19.57 -11.22
CA LYS A 466 -42.21 20.80 -11.54
C LYS A 466 -42.34 20.87 -13.06
N ASP A 467 -42.97 19.87 -13.65
CA ASP A 467 -43.33 19.92 -15.08
C ASP A 467 -44.55 20.84 -15.30
N ALA A 468 -44.68 21.36 -16.53
CA ALA A 468 -45.71 22.33 -16.89
C ALA A 468 -47.11 21.70 -17.09
N ASN A 469 -47.20 20.37 -17.13
CA ASN A 469 -48.42 19.58 -17.32
C ASN A 469 -48.98 19.03 -15.99
N GLY A 470 -48.26 19.18 -14.88
CA GLY A 470 -48.72 18.90 -13.52
C GLY A 470 -49.02 17.43 -13.23
N ASP A 471 -48.45 16.49 -14.00
CA ASP A 471 -48.73 15.06 -13.84
C ASP A 471 -47.75 14.34 -12.91
N GLY A 472 -46.66 15.02 -12.51
CA GLY A 472 -45.74 14.54 -11.48
C GLY A 472 -44.90 13.34 -11.91
N LYS A 473 -44.73 13.13 -13.21
CA LYS A 473 -43.89 12.06 -13.75
C LYS A 473 -42.44 12.53 -13.91
N VAL A 474 -41.49 11.65 -13.64
CA VAL A 474 -40.09 11.82 -14.02
C VAL A 474 -39.87 10.96 -15.26
N ASN A 475 -39.61 11.60 -16.40
CA ASN A 475 -39.31 10.91 -17.64
C ASN A 475 -37.80 10.65 -17.73
N PHE A 476 -37.45 9.38 -17.98
CA PHE A 476 -36.07 8.95 -18.22
C PHE A 476 -35.89 8.71 -19.72
N ASN A 477 -34.79 9.23 -20.27
CA ASN A 477 -34.34 8.91 -21.61
C ASN A 477 -33.91 7.44 -21.68
N SER A 478 -33.86 6.90 -22.91
CA SER A 478 -33.41 5.52 -23.17
C SER A 478 -31.97 5.23 -22.71
N ASP A 479 -31.18 6.27 -22.44
CA ASP A 479 -29.82 6.19 -21.90
C ASP A 479 -29.73 6.31 -20.37
N GLY A 480 -30.86 6.43 -19.67
CA GLY A 480 -30.94 6.55 -18.21
C GLY A 480 -30.81 7.98 -17.67
N THR A 481 -30.70 9.00 -18.52
CA THR A 481 -30.67 10.42 -18.10
C THR A 481 -32.08 11.00 -17.93
N ILE A 482 -32.25 12.00 -17.05
CA ILE A 482 -33.57 12.64 -16.80
C ILE A 482 -33.84 13.68 -17.89
N SER A 483 -35.00 13.57 -18.57
CA SER A 483 -35.32 14.37 -19.75
C SER A 483 -35.93 15.75 -19.47
N ASP A 484 -36.45 15.98 -18.25
CA ASP A 484 -36.91 17.30 -17.80
C ASP A 484 -36.42 17.58 -16.39
N ARG A 485 -35.63 18.65 -16.24
CA ARG A 485 -35.02 19.09 -14.98
C ARG A 485 -35.91 20.04 -14.19
#